data_AF-A0A945MQP0-F1
#
_entry.id   AF-A0A945MQP0-F1
#
_cell.length_a   1.000
_cell.length_b   1.000
_cell.length_c   1.000
_cell.angle_alpha   90.00
_cell.angle_beta   90.00
_cell.angle_gamma   90.00
#
_symmetry.space_group_name_H-M   'P 1'
#
loop_
_entity.id
_entity.type
_entity.pdbx_description
1 polymer ?
#
loop_
_entity_poly.entity_id
_entity_poly.type
_entity_poly.pdbx_seq_one_letter_code
_entity_poly.pdbx_strand_id
1 'polypeptide(L)'
;MRYHGILAPNARDRSQVVPTPTVSSALGDSRAPPLGPHRLPWAALLARVFALDVTACPACGGRLRLITALKDPASVRRYLQGVGLPTEPLPLIPPRAPPARVGLRRLIQ
;
A
#
# COMPACT_ATOMS: atom_id res chain seq x y z
N MET A 1 10.61 12.60 -0.67
CA MET A 1 9.39 12.97 -1.40
C MET A 1 8.85 14.28 -0.83
N ARG A 2 8.70 15.35 -1.63
CA ARG A 2 7.96 16.55 -1.24
C ARG A 2 6.71 16.60 -2.11
N TYR A 3 5.54 16.57 -1.50
CA TYR A 3 4.27 16.73 -2.20
C TYR A 3 4.07 18.21 -2.54
N HIS A 4 3.65 18.50 -3.77
CA HIS A 4 3.39 19.87 -4.25
C HIS A 4 1.96 19.98 -4.77
N GLY A 5 1.44 21.21 -4.85
CA GLY A 5 0.11 21.51 -5.36
C GLY A 5 -1.00 21.42 -4.31
N ILE A 6 -2.24 21.54 -4.79
CA ILE A 6 -3.49 21.62 -4.03
C ILE A 6 -3.74 20.40 -3.12
N LEU A 7 -3.18 19.23 -3.46
CA LEU A 7 -3.29 18.01 -2.65
C LEU A 7 -2.13 17.82 -1.65
N ALA A 8 -1.16 18.74 -1.60
CA ALA A 8 -0.06 18.64 -0.64
C ALA A 8 -0.57 18.73 0.81
N PRO A 9 0.06 18.03 1.79
CA PRO A 9 -0.44 17.97 3.16
C PRO A 9 -0.67 19.34 3.82
N ASN A 10 0.12 20.35 3.44
CA ASN A 10 0.06 21.71 3.98
C ASN A 10 -0.41 22.76 2.94
N ALA A 11 -1.23 22.37 1.95
CA ALA A 11 -1.82 23.32 1.00
C ALA A 11 -2.98 24.09 1.67
N ARG A 12 -3.04 25.42 1.45
CA ARG A 12 -4.04 26.30 2.09
C ARG A 12 -5.48 25.92 1.73
N ASP A 13 -5.71 25.55 0.48
CA ASP A 13 -7.05 25.24 -0.02
C ASP A 13 -7.42 23.75 0.11
N ARG A 14 -6.60 22.96 0.82
CA ARG A 14 -6.79 21.51 0.94
C ARG A 14 -8.15 21.14 1.54
N SER A 15 -8.63 21.91 2.53
CA SER A 15 -9.92 21.64 3.20
C SER A 15 -11.12 21.81 2.29
N GLN A 16 -11.01 22.60 1.22
CA GLN A 16 -12.11 22.79 0.25
C GLN A 16 -12.21 21.63 -0.75
N VAL A 17 -11.13 20.87 -0.94
CA VAL A 17 -11.02 19.83 -1.99
C VAL A 17 -11.04 18.42 -1.43
N VAL A 18 -10.51 18.20 -0.23
CA VAL A 18 -10.51 16.87 0.40
C VAL A 18 -11.93 16.57 0.91
N PRO A 19 -12.60 15.52 0.40
CA PRO A 19 -13.92 15.12 0.90
C PRO A 19 -13.83 14.78 2.39
N THR A 20 -14.70 15.37 3.20
CA THR A 20 -14.82 14.97 4.61
C THR A 20 -15.46 13.58 4.64
N PRO A 21 -14.78 12.56 5.20
CA PRO A 21 -15.35 11.21 5.23
C PRO A 21 -16.56 11.19 6.17
N THR A 22 -17.74 10.98 5.61
CA THR A 22 -18.93 10.59 6.37
C THR A 22 -18.65 9.21 6.94
N VAL A 23 -18.64 9.06 8.26
CA VAL A 23 -18.29 7.80 8.92
C VAL A 23 -19.38 6.77 8.64
N SER A 24 -19.25 6.02 7.54
CA SER A 24 -20.01 4.80 7.31
C SER A 24 -19.21 3.64 7.88
N SER A 25 -19.47 3.31 9.15
CA SER A 25 -19.01 2.08 9.78
C SER A 25 -19.67 0.90 9.08
N ALA A 26 -18.96 0.28 8.13
CA ALA A 26 -19.41 -0.97 7.55
C ALA A 26 -18.23 -1.91 7.28
N LEU A 27 -18.35 -3.06 7.93
CA LEU A 27 -17.78 -4.38 7.62
C LEU A 27 -16.36 -4.69 8.12
N GLY A 28 -16.31 -5.65 9.05
CA GLY A 28 -15.24 -6.63 9.06
C GLY A 28 -15.03 -7.33 10.40
N ASP A 29 -15.60 -8.53 10.54
CA ASP A 29 -15.16 -9.54 11.50
C ASP A 29 -13.64 -9.75 11.36
N SER A 30 -12.88 -9.44 12.39
CA SER A 30 -11.46 -9.81 12.47
C SER A 30 -11.01 -9.87 13.92
N ARG A 31 -10.50 -11.03 14.31
CA ARG A 31 -9.85 -11.38 15.60
C ARG A 31 -8.55 -10.60 15.86
N ALA A 32 -8.37 -9.44 15.24
CA ALA A 32 -7.24 -8.54 15.47
C ALA A 32 -7.62 -7.54 16.58
N PRO A 33 -6.65 -7.08 17.40
CA PRO A 33 -6.93 -6.03 18.38
C PRO A 33 -7.58 -4.84 17.67
N PRO A 34 -8.52 -4.12 18.32
CA PRO A 34 -9.24 -3.02 17.69
C PRO A 34 -8.24 -1.94 17.29
N LEU A 35 -7.86 -2.00 16.02
CA LEU A 35 -7.21 -0.93 15.32
C LEU A 35 -8.23 0.22 15.34
N GLY A 36 -7.81 1.41 15.81
CA GLY A 36 -8.72 2.56 15.94
C GLY A 36 -9.54 2.81 14.66
N PRO A 37 -10.60 3.62 14.69
CA PRO A 37 -11.65 3.69 13.65
C PRO A 37 -11.15 3.95 12.20
N HIS A 38 -9.89 4.34 12.04
CA HIS A 38 -9.24 4.62 10.76
C HIS A 38 -8.22 3.58 10.30
N ARG A 39 -7.91 2.55 11.10
CA ARG A 39 -6.89 1.55 10.76
C ARG A 39 -7.55 0.24 10.35
N LEU A 40 -7.56 -0.01 9.04
CA LEU A 40 -8.01 -1.25 8.45
C LEU A 40 -6.87 -2.29 8.41
N PRO A 41 -7.16 -3.60 8.51
CA PRO A 41 -6.15 -4.62 8.26
C PRO A 41 -5.64 -4.53 6.82
N TRP A 42 -4.38 -4.90 6.59
CA TRP A 42 -3.70 -4.75 5.29
C TRP A 42 -4.50 -5.36 4.13
N ALA A 43 -5.07 -6.55 4.30
CA ALA A 43 -5.88 -7.20 3.27
C ALA A 43 -7.15 -6.38 2.92
N ALA A 44 -7.83 -5.81 3.91
CA ALA A 44 -9.00 -4.97 3.69
C ALA A 44 -8.64 -3.66 2.98
N LEU A 45 -7.45 -3.09 3.25
CA LEU A 45 -6.95 -1.93 2.51
C LEU A 45 -6.74 -2.24 1.03
N LEU A 46 -6.15 -3.40 0.71
CA LEU A 46 -5.95 -3.81 -0.68
C LEU A 46 -7.28 -4.02 -1.41
N ALA A 47 -8.25 -4.66 -0.75
CA ALA A 47 -9.59 -4.83 -1.31
C ALA A 47 -10.27 -3.48 -1.56
N ARG A 48 -10.14 -2.52 -0.65
CA ARG A 48 -10.77 -1.21 -0.78
C ARG A 48 -10.12 -0.33 -1.86
N VAL A 49 -8.79 -0.31 -1.94
CA VAL A 49 -8.06 0.63 -2.82
C VAL A 49 -7.85 0.06 -4.21
N PHE A 50 -7.58 -1.24 -4.31
CA PHE A 50 -7.22 -1.91 -5.56
C PHE A 50 -8.26 -2.93 -6.03
N ALA A 51 -9.41 -3.06 -5.34
CA ALA A 51 -10.40 -4.11 -5.61
C ALA A 51 -9.79 -5.54 -5.61
N LEU A 52 -8.77 -5.75 -4.77
CA LEU A 52 -8.00 -7.00 -4.73
C LEU A 52 -8.13 -7.70 -3.36
N ASP A 53 -8.80 -8.86 -3.33
CA ASP A 53 -8.91 -9.70 -2.13
C ASP A 53 -7.80 -10.76 -2.08
N VAL A 54 -6.70 -10.44 -1.37
CA VAL A 54 -5.58 -11.37 -1.10
C VAL A 54 -5.96 -12.56 -0.21
N THR A 55 -7.14 -12.55 0.40
CA THR A 55 -7.60 -13.65 1.27
C THR A 55 -8.44 -14.68 0.52
N ALA A 56 -8.69 -14.50 -0.78
CA ALA A 56 -9.34 -15.50 -1.63
C ALA A 56 -8.28 -16.30 -2.41
N CYS A 57 -8.39 -17.63 -2.38
CA CYS A 57 -7.55 -18.50 -3.20
C CYS A 57 -7.96 -18.39 -4.67
N PRO A 58 -7.04 -18.05 -5.61
CA PRO A 58 -7.39 -17.93 -7.02
C PRO A 58 -7.72 -19.27 -7.68
N ALA A 59 -7.26 -20.39 -7.11
CA ALA A 59 -7.48 -21.72 -7.69
C ALA A 59 -8.82 -22.35 -7.25
N CYS A 60 -9.26 -22.12 -6.02
CA CYS A 60 -10.45 -22.78 -5.46
C CYS A 60 -11.47 -21.86 -4.79
N GLY A 61 -11.21 -20.55 -4.69
CA GLY A 61 -12.10 -19.59 -4.03
C GLY A 61 -12.14 -19.68 -2.50
N GLY A 62 -11.41 -20.62 -1.89
CA GLY A 62 -11.34 -20.77 -0.44
C GLY A 62 -10.66 -19.60 0.26
N ARG A 63 -10.91 -19.44 1.57
CA ARG A 63 -10.32 -18.35 2.38
C ARG A 63 -8.91 -18.70 2.86
N LEU A 64 -7.92 -17.95 2.40
CA LEU A 64 -6.54 -17.97 2.85
C LEU A 64 -6.37 -17.24 4.18
N ARG A 65 -5.38 -17.66 4.97
CA ARG A 65 -5.00 -17.03 6.25
C ARG A 65 -3.50 -16.80 6.29
N LEU A 66 -3.07 -15.66 6.84
CA LEU A 66 -1.65 -15.39 7.07
C LEU A 66 -1.17 -16.26 8.23
N ILE A 67 -0.24 -17.18 7.94
CA ILE A 67 0.34 -18.07 8.95
C ILE A 67 1.54 -17.39 9.63
N THR A 68 2.48 -16.88 8.86
CA THR A 68 3.69 -16.22 9.36
C THR A 68 4.31 -15.31 8.31
N ALA A 69 5.13 -14.34 8.74
CA ALA A 69 5.93 -13.49 7.88
C ALA A 69 7.41 -13.78 8.12
N LEU A 70 8.08 -14.40 7.13
CA LEU A 70 9.51 -14.68 7.19
C LEU A 70 10.31 -13.41 6.91
N LYS A 71 11.14 -13.00 7.87
CA LYS A 71 12.01 -11.81 7.75
C LYS A 71 13.50 -12.15 7.74
N ASP A 72 13.87 -13.28 8.34
CA ASP A 72 15.24 -13.75 8.38
C ASP A 72 15.67 -14.31 7.01
N PRO A 73 16.79 -13.84 6.41
CA PRO A 73 17.22 -14.26 5.08
C PRO A 73 17.47 -15.76 4.95
N ALA A 74 18.02 -16.41 5.99
CA ALA A 74 18.29 -17.84 5.95
C ALA A 74 16.98 -18.65 5.94
N SER A 75 16.00 -18.23 6.73
CA SER A 75 14.65 -18.81 6.78
C SER A 75 13.90 -18.66 5.46
N VAL A 76 13.97 -17.46 4.83
CA VAL A 76 13.41 -17.21 3.50
C VAL A 76 14.05 -18.13 2.47
N ARG A 77 15.38 -18.23 2.44
CA ARG A 77 16.11 -19.11 1.51
C ARG A 77 15.72 -20.57 1.68
N ARG A 78 15.67 -21.08 2.91
CA ARG A 78 15.27 -22.47 3.20
C ARG A 78 13.85 -22.77 2.72
N TYR A 79 12.91 -21.86 2.98
CA TYR A 79 11.54 -22.00 2.53
C TYR A 79 11.45 -22.05 0.99
N LEU A 80 12.05 -21.07 0.31
CA LEU A 80 12.04 -20.99 -1.15
C LEU A 80 12.68 -22.22 -1.80
N GLN A 81 13.80 -22.73 -1.26
CA GLN A 81 14.40 -23.99 -1.69
C GLN A 81 13.43 -25.16 -1.52
N GLY A 82 12.76 -25.26 -0.37
CA GLY A 82 11.81 -26.34 -0.07
C GLY A 82 10.59 -26.36 -1.00
N VAL A 83 10.14 -25.20 -1.49
CA VAL A 83 9.02 -25.11 -2.45
C VAL A 83 9.46 -25.02 -3.92
N GLY A 84 10.76 -25.16 -4.20
CA GLY A 84 11.31 -25.14 -5.57
C GLY A 84 11.26 -23.78 -6.26
N LEU A 85 11.24 -22.67 -5.50
CA LEU A 85 11.26 -21.31 -6.04
C LEU A 85 12.69 -20.72 -6.08
N PRO A 86 12.98 -19.78 -7.00
CA PRO A 86 14.27 -19.09 -7.06
C PRO A 86 14.60 -18.39 -5.73
N THR A 87 15.84 -18.55 -5.27
CA THR A 87 16.31 -18.00 -3.98
C THR A 87 17.15 -16.74 -4.12
N GLU A 88 17.62 -16.46 -5.34
CA GLU A 88 18.43 -15.30 -5.63
C GLU A 88 17.51 -14.08 -5.85
N PRO A 89 17.72 -12.98 -5.12
CA PRO A 89 16.94 -11.76 -5.33
C PRO A 89 17.15 -11.20 -6.74
N LEU A 90 16.09 -10.59 -7.27
CA LEU A 90 16.19 -9.88 -8.55
C LEU A 90 17.15 -8.69 -8.43
N PRO A 91 17.92 -8.38 -9.49
CA PRO A 91 18.82 -7.23 -9.50
C PRO A 91 18.02 -5.94 -9.25
N LEU A 92 18.56 -5.07 -8.39
CA LEU A 92 17.94 -3.81 -8.06
C LEU A 92 17.97 -2.87 -9.28
N ILE A 93 16.79 -2.44 -9.73
CA ILE A 93 16.66 -1.43 -10.77
C ILE A 93 16.84 -0.05 -10.11
N PRO A 94 17.68 0.85 -10.65
CA PRO A 94 17.84 2.18 -10.10
C PRO A 94 16.50 2.93 -10.11
N PRO A 95 16.23 3.75 -9.09
CA PRO A 95 15.01 4.54 -9.04
C PRO A 95 14.93 5.49 -10.24
N ARG A 96 13.70 5.77 -10.70
CA ARG A 96 13.46 6.77 -11.75
C ARG A 96 14.06 8.12 -11.31
N ALA A 97 14.79 8.76 -12.22
CA ALA A 97 15.33 10.10 -12.01
C ALA A 97 14.20 11.11 -11.68
N PRO A 98 14.49 12.16 -10.87
CA PRO A 98 13.50 13.19 -10.58
C PRO A 98 13.03 13.89 -11.87
N PRO A 99 11.78 14.38 -11.92
CA PRO A 99 11.30 15.13 -13.09
C PRO A 99 12.15 16.38 -13.30
N ALA A 100 12.43 16.71 -14.57
CA ALA A 100 13.17 17.93 -14.91
C ALA A 100 12.40 19.17 -14.41
N ARG A 101 13.11 20.13 -13.83
CA ARG A 101 12.51 21.43 -13.46
C ARG A 101 12.18 22.21 -14.73
N VAL A 102 10.92 22.16 -15.18
CA VAL A 102 10.40 23.11 -16.16
C VAL A 102 10.34 24.47 -15.46
N GLY A 103 11.15 25.42 -15.92
CA GLY A 103 11.21 26.75 -15.34
C GLY A 103 9.87 27.48 -15.50
N LEU A 104 9.19 27.75 -14.40
CA LEU A 104 8.12 28.75 -14.34
C LEU A 104 8.75 30.12 -14.56
N ARG A 105 8.82 30.56 -15.82
CA ARG A 105 9.09 31.98 -16.13
C ARG A 105 8.00 32.81 -15.47
N ARG A 106 8.41 33.66 -14.52
CA ARG A 106 7.56 34.68 -13.89
C ARG A 106 7.04 35.61 -15.00
N LEU A 107 5.76 35.51 -15.32
CA LEU A 107 5.01 36.55 -16.04
C LEU A 107 4.32 37.43 -15.01
N ILE A 108 5.09 38.31 -14.35
CA ILE A 108 4.58 39.56 -13.77
C ILE A 108 5.71 40.58 -13.87
N GLN A 109 5.64 41.43 -14.89
CA GLN A 109 5.97 42.84 -14.81
C GLN A 109 4.91 43.59 -15.59
#